data_AF-A0A437KTC7-F1
#
_entry.id   AF-A0A437KTC7-F1
#
_cell.length_a   1.000
_cell.length_b   1.000
_cell.length_c   1.000
_cell.angle_alpha   90.00
_cell.angle_beta   90.00
_cell.angle_gamma   90.00
#
_symmetry.space_group_name_H-M   'P 1'
#
loop_
_entity.id
_entity.type
_entity.pdbx_description
1 polymer ?
#
loop_
_entity_poly.entity_id
_entity_poly.type
_entity_poly.pdbx_seq_one_letter_code
_entity_poly.pdbx_strand_id
1 'polypeptide(L)'
;MKKVYEIIIFSLGWFSIVAQFVLIIQNRQADIPETILRFFSFFTILTNILVALFFTVKFFNLSRKSFGLFYKNGTFTALTTFILIVSLVYQVVLRSAWEPTGLQLVVDELLHTIIPLCTFICWFFYAEQSDSKIQSVIIWLFYPIIFIIFIFIRGYFSDFYPYPFLNISEIGFGNTLINTTLILILIVFIMSVLTLIGIKKNNSKTT
;
A
#
# COMPACT_ATOMS: atom_id res chain seq x y z
N MET A 1 -21.92 -10.10 7.42
CA MET A 1 -20.59 -9.81 8.01
C MET A 1 -19.55 -9.43 6.95
N LYS A 2 -19.23 -10.27 5.96
CA LYS A 2 -18.24 -9.95 4.91
C LYS A 2 -18.48 -8.60 4.18
N LYS A 3 -19.73 -8.34 3.75
CA LYS A 3 -20.11 -7.09 3.07
C LYS A 3 -19.93 -5.81 3.90
N VAL A 4 -20.00 -5.91 5.24
CA VAL A 4 -19.88 -4.74 6.13
C VAL A 4 -18.43 -4.24 6.16
N TYR A 5 -17.45 -5.14 6.20
CA TYR A 5 -16.05 -4.74 6.14
C TYR A 5 -15.66 -4.22 4.75
N GLU A 6 -16.19 -4.84 3.70
CA GLU A 6 -15.95 -4.40 2.32
C GLU A 6 -16.43 -2.94 2.12
N ILE A 7 -17.64 -2.59 2.59
CA ILE A 7 -18.13 -1.21 2.50
C ILE A 7 -17.36 -0.23 3.38
N ILE A 8 -16.91 -0.65 4.57
CA ILE A 8 -16.11 0.22 5.47
C ILE A 8 -14.77 0.55 4.81
N ILE A 9 -14.00 -0.45 4.38
CA ILE A 9 -12.67 -0.21 3.81
C ILE A 9 -12.78 0.51 2.47
N PHE A 10 -13.78 0.17 1.65
CA PHE A 10 -14.11 0.92 0.44
C PHE A 10 -14.35 2.42 0.74
N SER A 11 -15.23 2.72 1.69
CA SER A 11 -15.64 4.09 1.98
C SER A 11 -14.50 4.90 2.60
N LEU A 12 -13.82 4.33 3.60
CA LEU A 12 -12.67 4.97 4.24
C LEU A 12 -11.52 5.16 3.25
N GLY A 13 -11.25 4.17 2.38
CA GLY A 13 -10.23 4.24 1.35
C GLY A 13 -10.45 5.41 0.40
N TRP A 14 -11.62 5.46 -0.24
CA TRP A 14 -11.93 6.54 -1.19
C TRP A 14 -12.02 7.91 -0.51
N PHE A 15 -12.61 8.00 0.69
CA PHE A 15 -12.62 9.23 1.46
C PHE A 15 -11.19 9.75 1.70
N SER A 16 -10.31 8.89 2.21
CA SER A 16 -8.93 9.28 2.57
C SER A 16 -8.12 9.68 1.34
N ILE A 17 -8.25 8.94 0.23
CA ILE A 17 -7.53 9.24 -1.03
C ILE A 17 -8.01 10.59 -1.60
N VAL A 18 -9.32 10.82 -1.67
CA VAL A 18 -9.88 12.07 -2.21
C VAL A 18 -9.56 13.25 -1.30
N ALA A 19 -9.71 13.08 0.01
CA ALA A 19 -9.37 14.11 0.98
C ALA A 19 -7.88 14.47 0.91
N GLN A 20 -6.98 13.48 0.83
CA GLN A 20 -5.55 13.71 0.66
C GLN A 20 -5.23 14.43 -0.66
N PHE A 21 -5.93 14.08 -1.74
CA PHE A 21 -5.77 14.75 -3.03
C PHE A 21 -6.20 16.23 -2.97
N VAL A 22 -7.33 16.52 -2.34
CA VAL A 22 -7.79 17.90 -2.14
C VAL A 22 -6.79 18.67 -1.26
N LEU A 23 -6.34 18.08 -0.16
CA LEU A 23 -5.37 18.70 0.75
C LEU A 23 -4.04 19.00 0.06
N ILE A 24 -3.50 18.09 -0.76
CA ILE A 24 -2.23 18.35 -1.46
C ILE A 24 -2.36 19.44 -2.52
N ILE A 25 -3.52 19.55 -3.19
CA ILE A 25 -3.78 20.62 -4.18
C ILE A 25 -3.96 21.98 -3.50
N GLN A 26 -4.63 22.02 -2.34
CA GLN A 26 -4.81 23.23 -1.55
C GLN A 26 -3.48 23.73 -0.98
N ASN A 27 -2.63 22.83 -0.48
CA ASN A 27 -1.35 23.15 0.15
C ASN A 27 -0.15 22.99 -0.81
N ARG A 28 -0.40 23.02 -2.12
CA ARG A 28 0.62 22.74 -3.13
C ARG A 28 1.79 23.71 -3.05
N GLN A 29 2.99 23.18 -3.26
CA GLN A 29 4.24 23.93 -3.34
C GLN A 29 4.81 23.96 -4.77
N ALA A 30 4.10 23.35 -5.71
CA ALA A 30 4.46 23.28 -7.12
C ALA A 30 3.23 23.63 -7.98
N ASP A 31 3.42 23.69 -9.29
CA ASP A 31 2.31 23.81 -10.21
C ASP A 31 1.36 22.59 -10.12
N ILE A 32 0.17 22.71 -10.72
CA ILE A 32 -0.86 21.68 -10.63
C ILE A 32 -0.38 20.34 -11.23
N PRO A 33 0.21 20.30 -12.45
CA PRO A 33 0.71 19.06 -13.03
C PRO A 33 1.75 18.34 -12.16
N GLU A 34 2.75 19.07 -11.65
CA GLU A 34 3.78 18.51 -10.78
C GLU A 34 3.18 18.05 -9.45
N THR A 35 2.23 18.78 -8.89
CA THR A 35 1.54 18.39 -7.63
C THR A 35 0.78 17.08 -7.80
N ILE A 36 0.09 16.90 -8.93
CA ILE A 36 -0.59 15.63 -9.25
C ILE A 36 0.44 14.51 -9.39
N LEU A 37 1.56 14.77 -10.05
CA LEU A 37 2.63 13.77 -10.18
C LEU A 37 3.25 13.40 -8.83
N ARG A 38 3.46 14.38 -7.94
CA ARG A 38 3.90 14.15 -6.55
C ARG A 38 2.91 13.28 -5.79
N PHE A 39 1.60 13.53 -5.91
CA PHE A 39 0.58 12.70 -5.27
C PHE A 39 0.68 11.22 -5.66
N PHE A 40 0.86 10.93 -6.95
CA PHE A 40 1.06 9.56 -7.44
C PHE A 40 2.47 9.01 -7.25
N SER A 41 3.41 9.81 -6.73
CA SER A 41 4.77 9.37 -6.36
C SER A 41 4.84 8.74 -4.97
N PHE A 42 3.76 8.74 -4.19
CA PHE A 42 3.74 8.10 -2.88
C PHE A 42 3.27 6.64 -2.97
N PHE A 43 4.09 5.71 -2.47
CA PHE A 43 3.72 4.29 -2.34
C PHE A 43 2.46 4.12 -1.49
N THR A 44 2.31 4.95 -0.45
CA THR A 44 1.13 5.04 0.41
C THR A 44 -0.14 5.25 -0.42
N ILE A 45 -0.13 6.21 -1.35
CA ILE A 45 -1.29 6.57 -2.16
C ILE A 45 -1.62 5.46 -3.16
N LEU A 46 -0.61 4.98 -3.90
CA LEU A 46 -0.80 3.91 -4.87
C LEU A 46 -1.33 2.63 -4.21
N THR A 47 -0.80 2.28 -3.03
CA THR A 47 -1.22 1.09 -2.29
C THR A 47 -2.63 1.24 -1.74
N ASN A 48 -2.98 2.40 -1.16
CA ASN A 48 -4.34 2.66 -0.70
C ASN A 48 -5.35 2.65 -1.86
N ILE A 49 -4.98 3.16 -3.05
CA ILE A 49 -5.80 3.05 -4.26
C ILE A 49 -6.03 1.58 -4.64
N LEU A 50 -4.99 0.74 -4.64
CA LEU A 50 -5.13 -0.69 -4.96
C LEU A 50 -6.05 -1.40 -3.95
N VAL A 51 -5.92 -1.09 -2.65
CA VAL A 51 -6.79 -1.61 -1.60
C VAL A 51 -8.24 -1.15 -1.79
N ALA A 52 -8.47 0.15 -2.01
CA ALA A 52 -9.80 0.70 -2.24
C ALA A 52 -10.45 0.09 -3.49
N LEU A 53 -9.69 -0.08 -4.58
CA LEU A 53 -10.16 -0.75 -5.79
C LEU A 53 -10.49 -2.22 -5.56
N PHE A 54 -9.65 -2.96 -4.82
CA PHE A 54 -9.93 -4.36 -4.48
C PHE A 54 -11.26 -4.48 -3.74
N PHE A 55 -11.50 -3.66 -2.71
CA PHE A 55 -12.76 -3.67 -1.98
C PHE A 55 -13.94 -3.13 -2.79
N THR A 56 -13.72 -2.19 -3.72
CA THR A 56 -14.74 -1.77 -4.71
C THR A 56 -15.20 -2.95 -5.55
N VAL A 57 -14.25 -3.72 -6.10
CA VAL A 57 -14.54 -4.89 -6.94
C VAL A 57 -15.29 -5.97 -6.16
N LYS A 58 -14.90 -6.23 -4.91
CA LYS A 58 -15.59 -7.21 -4.05
C LYS A 58 -16.99 -6.75 -3.66
N PHE A 59 -17.15 -5.50 -3.22
CA PHE A 59 -18.42 -4.96 -2.74
C PHE A 59 -19.49 -4.91 -3.84
N PHE A 60 -19.14 -4.39 -5.02
CA PHE A 60 -20.05 -4.29 -6.16
C PHE A 60 -20.10 -5.57 -7.01
N ASN A 61 -19.33 -6.60 -6.67
CA ASN A 61 -19.19 -7.85 -7.42
C ASN A 61 -18.90 -7.59 -8.92
N LEU A 62 -17.95 -6.69 -9.19
CA LEU A 62 -17.64 -6.25 -10.56
C LEU A 62 -17.10 -7.41 -11.41
N SER A 63 -17.30 -7.32 -12.73
CA SER A 63 -17.02 -8.46 -13.60
C SER A 63 -15.55 -8.92 -13.54
N ARG A 64 -15.33 -10.24 -13.46
CA ARG A 64 -13.99 -10.85 -13.52
C ARG A 64 -13.29 -10.59 -14.86
N LYS A 65 -14.06 -10.37 -15.94
CA LYS A 65 -13.52 -10.06 -17.27
C LYS A 65 -12.79 -8.70 -17.27
N SER A 66 -13.36 -7.70 -16.62
CA SER A 66 -12.80 -6.34 -16.55
C SER A 66 -11.77 -6.17 -15.43
N PHE A 67 -11.96 -6.86 -14.30
CA PHE A 67 -11.17 -6.68 -13.08
C PHE A 67 -10.38 -7.94 -12.69
N GLY A 68 -9.95 -8.71 -13.69
CA GLY A 68 -9.36 -10.04 -13.50
C GLY A 68 -8.20 -10.09 -12.51
N LEU A 69 -7.40 -9.02 -12.42
CA LEU A 69 -6.31 -8.89 -11.45
C LEU A 69 -6.78 -9.13 -10.00
N PHE A 70 -7.88 -8.52 -9.57
CA PHE A 70 -8.41 -8.62 -8.20
C PHE A 70 -9.10 -9.96 -7.89
N TYR A 71 -9.22 -10.83 -8.89
CA TYR A 71 -9.68 -12.22 -8.77
C TYR A 71 -8.55 -13.24 -8.95
N LYS A 72 -7.31 -12.79 -9.19
CA LYS A 72 -6.16 -13.70 -9.21
C LYS A 72 -5.82 -14.13 -7.79
N ASN A 73 -5.50 -15.40 -7.66
CA ASN A 73 -4.89 -15.98 -6.47
C ASN A 73 -3.74 -15.10 -5.98
N GLY A 74 -3.60 -14.94 -4.67
CA GLY A 74 -2.47 -14.26 -4.04
C GLY A 74 -2.62 -12.74 -3.97
N THR A 75 -3.57 -12.17 -4.71
CA THR A 75 -3.81 -10.72 -4.73
C THR A 75 -4.11 -10.19 -3.34
N PHE A 76 -4.99 -10.86 -2.58
CA PHE A 76 -5.37 -10.33 -1.28
C PHE A 76 -4.18 -10.34 -0.30
N THR A 77 -3.37 -11.41 -0.31
CA THR A 77 -2.15 -11.51 0.51
C THR A 77 -1.09 -10.48 0.09
N ALA A 78 -0.92 -10.25 -1.20
CA ALA A 78 0.00 -9.24 -1.70
C ALA A 78 -0.41 -7.82 -1.30
N LEU A 79 -1.67 -7.44 -1.53
CA LEU A 79 -2.18 -6.12 -1.12
C LEU A 79 -2.10 -5.91 0.39
N THR A 80 -2.40 -6.96 1.17
CA THR A 80 -2.24 -6.93 2.63
C THR A 80 -0.78 -6.75 3.05
N THR A 81 0.16 -7.38 2.35
CA THR A 81 1.60 -7.17 2.58
C THR A 81 1.96 -5.70 2.35
N PHE A 82 1.58 -5.13 1.20
CA PHE A 82 1.99 -3.77 0.85
C PHE A 82 1.36 -2.72 1.76
N ILE A 83 0.09 -2.88 2.14
CA ILE A 83 -0.56 -1.93 3.05
C ILE A 83 0.01 -2.02 4.48
N LEU A 84 0.49 -3.20 4.91
CA LEU A 84 1.23 -3.33 6.16
C LEU A 84 2.61 -2.68 6.09
N ILE A 85 3.28 -2.73 4.94
CA ILE A 85 4.55 -2.01 4.73
C ILE A 85 4.34 -0.50 4.82
N VAL A 86 3.28 0.03 4.20
CA VAL A 86 2.88 1.44 4.36
C VAL A 86 2.73 1.80 5.84
N SER A 87 2.00 0.97 6.59
CA SER A 87 1.78 1.18 8.02
C SER A 87 3.10 1.15 8.81
N LEU A 88 3.90 0.11 8.66
CA LEU A 88 5.12 -0.08 9.44
C LEU A 88 6.17 0.99 9.16
N VAL A 89 6.40 1.32 7.89
CA VAL A 89 7.36 2.37 7.53
C VAL A 89 6.89 3.71 8.09
N TYR A 90 5.60 4.02 8.00
CA TYR A 90 5.09 5.25 8.61
C TYR A 90 5.30 5.26 10.12
N GLN A 91 4.83 4.23 10.82
CA GLN A 91 4.84 4.18 12.29
C GLN A 91 6.26 4.21 12.87
N VAL A 92 7.22 3.57 12.21
CA VAL A 92 8.59 3.42 12.70
C VAL A 92 9.51 4.53 12.19
N VAL A 93 9.34 4.97 10.95
CA VAL A 93 10.31 5.87 10.27
C VAL A 93 9.79 7.29 10.14
N LEU A 94 8.49 7.48 9.87
CA LEU A 94 7.97 8.79 9.46
C LEU A 94 7.16 9.52 10.54
N ARG A 95 6.54 8.80 11.48
CA ARG A 95 5.58 9.38 12.43
C ARG A 95 6.17 10.48 13.30
N SER A 96 7.42 10.35 13.73
CA SER A 96 8.08 11.38 14.54
C SER A 96 8.55 12.59 13.73
N ALA A 97 8.60 12.48 12.39
CA ALA A 97 9.05 13.53 11.50
C ALA A 97 7.89 14.34 10.89
N TRP A 98 6.65 13.94 11.14
CA TRP A 98 5.46 14.51 10.52
C TRP A 98 4.38 14.79 11.57
N GLU A 99 4.02 16.06 11.73
CA GLU A 99 3.06 16.53 12.74
C GLU A 99 1.80 17.12 12.07
N PRO A 100 0.93 16.29 11.45
CA PRO A 100 -0.25 16.79 10.79
C PRO A 100 -1.28 17.28 11.81
N THR A 101 -2.07 18.28 11.41
CA THR A 101 -3.14 18.85 12.23
C THR A 101 -4.46 18.90 11.48
N GLY A 102 -5.57 19.08 12.20
CA GLY A 102 -6.90 19.19 11.61
C GLY A 102 -7.30 17.98 10.76
N LEU A 103 -7.86 18.22 9.57
CA LEU A 103 -8.27 17.15 8.65
C LEU A 103 -7.10 16.30 8.18
N GLN A 104 -5.90 16.88 8.05
CA GLN A 104 -4.72 16.15 7.58
C GLN A 104 -4.31 15.06 8.57
N LEU A 105 -4.46 15.30 9.88
CA LEU A 105 -4.22 14.27 10.91
C LEU A 105 -5.16 13.08 10.73
N VAL A 106 -6.45 13.34 10.51
CA VAL A 106 -7.46 12.29 10.32
C VAL A 106 -7.13 11.47 9.08
N VAL A 107 -6.85 12.13 7.95
CA VAL A 107 -6.52 11.45 6.69
C VAL A 107 -5.23 10.64 6.82
N ASP A 108 -4.23 11.19 7.51
CA ASP A 108 -2.95 10.53 7.72
C ASP A 108 -3.08 9.25 8.55
N GLU A 109 -3.83 9.29 9.67
CA GLU A 109 -4.13 8.10 10.47
C GLU A 109 -5.00 7.08 9.72
N LEU A 110 -5.92 7.54 8.86
CA LEU A 110 -6.70 6.62 8.02
C LEU A 110 -5.81 5.85 7.05
N LEU A 111 -4.92 6.55 6.33
CA LEU A 111 -4.03 5.97 5.31
C LEU A 111 -2.95 5.06 5.91
N HIS A 112 -2.44 5.37 7.11
CA HIS A 112 -1.29 4.69 7.70
C HIS A 112 -1.60 3.77 8.89
N THR A 113 -2.80 3.87 9.47
CA THR A 113 -3.19 3.07 10.64
C THR A 113 -4.49 2.31 10.38
N ILE A 114 -5.60 3.01 10.14
CA ILE A 114 -6.93 2.39 10.15
C ILE A 114 -7.16 1.46 8.95
N ILE A 115 -6.93 1.94 7.71
CA ILE A 115 -7.10 1.12 6.50
C ILE A 115 -6.16 -0.10 6.51
N PRO A 116 -4.85 0.03 6.83
CA PRO A 116 -3.97 -1.12 6.98
C PRO A 116 -4.48 -2.17 7.98
N LEU A 117 -4.88 -1.74 9.19
CA LEU A 117 -5.39 -2.65 10.22
C LEU A 117 -6.68 -3.34 9.80
N CYS A 118 -7.64 -2.60 9.26
CA CYS A 118 -8.88 -3.17 8.76
C CYS A 118 -8.62 -4.19 7.63
N THR A 119 -7.70 -3.87 6.71
CA THR A 119 -7.32 -4.76 5.60
C THR A 119 -6.68 -6.04 6.12
N PHE A 120 -5.75 -5.95 7.07
CA PHE A 120 -5.11 -7.10 7.69
C PHE A 120 -6.12 -7.98 8.45
N ILE A 121 -7.02 -7.39 9.23
CA ILE A 121 -8.09 -8.10 9.93
C ILE A 121 -8.98 -8.85 8.92
N CYS A 122 -9.37 -8.18 7.83
CA CYS A 122 -10.18 -8.80 6.78
C CYS A 122 -9.45 -9.95 6.10
N TRP A 123 -8.17 -9.78 5.81
CA TRP A 123 -7.33 -10.83 5.25
C TRP A 123 -7.25 -12.03 6.19
N PHE A 124 -7.01 -11.78 7.47
CA PHE A 124 -6.88 -12.82 8.48
C PHE A 124 -8.12 -13.70 8.55
N PHE A 125 -9.33 -13.11 8.49
CA PHE A 125 -10.58 -13.88 8.52
C PHE A 125 -10.97 -14.47 7.16
N TYR A 126 -10.84 -13.71 6.07
CA TYR A 126 -11.49 -14.03 4.79
C TYR A 126 -10.56 -14.47 3.65
N ALA A 127 -9.24 -14.41 3.81
CA ALA A 127 -8.32 -14.91 2.78
C ALA A 127 -8.54 -16.41 2.53
N GLU A 128 -8.57 -16.78 1.24
CA GLU A 128 -8.78 -18.14 0.76
C GLU A 128 -7.45 -18.91 0.64
N GLN A 129 -7.50 -20.24 0.50
CA GLN A 129 -6.29 -21.06 0.31
C GLN A 129 -5.53 -20.73 -0.97
N SER A 130 -6.27 -20.39 -2.02
CA SER A 130 -5.74 -19.87 -3.27
C SER A 130 -4.87 -18.62 -3.06
N ASP A 131 -5.17 -17.79 -2.07
CA ASP A 131 -4.41 -16.58 -1.75
C ASP A 131 -3.06 -16.85 -1.08
N SER A 132 -2.77 -18.10 -0.72
CA SER A 132 -1.54 -18.49 -0.03
C SER A 132 -0.59 -19.30 -0.92
N LYS A 133 -0.83 -19.34 -2.24
CA LYS A 133 0.07 -19.99 -3.20
C LYS A 133 1.28 -19.10 -3.46
N ILE A 134 2.47 -19.56 -3.05
CA ILE A 134 3.75 -18.82 -3.17
C ILE A 134 3.94 -18.20 -4.56
N GLN A 135 3.77 -19.00 -5.63
CA GLN A 135 3.91 -18.54 -7.02
C GLN A 135 2.98 -17.37 -7.36
N SER A 136 1.78 -17.35 -6.76
CA SER A 136 0.77 -16.32 -7.01
C SER A 136 1.04 -15.02 -6.24
N VAL A 137 1.81 -15.08 -5.15
CA VAL A 137 2.17 -13.88 -4.37
C VAL A 137 3.49 -13.27 -4.87
N ILE A 138 4.47 -14.08 -5.27
CA ILE A 138 5.79 -13.60 -5.76
C ILE A 138 5.65 -12.68 -6.99
N ILE A 139 4.70 -12.93 -7.89
CA ILE A 139 4.49 -12.07 -9.06
C ILE A 139 4.12 -10.62 -8.68
N TRP A 140 3.60 -10.40 -7.47
CA TRP A 140 3.31 -9.05 -6.99
C TRP A 140 4.56 -8.27 -6.59
N LEU A 141 5.74 -8.89 -6.42
CA LEU A 141 6.99 -8.17 -6.15
C LEU A 141 7.39 -7.22 -7.29
N PHE A 142 6.85 -7.41 -8.51
CA PHE A 142 6.99 -6.42 -9.57
C PHE A 142 6.45 -5.04 -9.18
N TYR A 143 5.39 -4.97 -8.37
CA TYR A 143 4.80 -3.70 -7.96
C TYR A 143 5.79 -2.78 -7.19
N PRO A 144 6.37 -3.19 -6.05
CA PRO A 144 7.34 -2.36 -5.34
C PRO A 144 8.63 -2.14 -6.14
N ILE A 145 9.06 -3.11 -6.97
CA ILE A 145 10.24 -2.94 -7.83
C ILE A 145 10.02 -1.84 -8.86
N ILE A 146 8.89 -1.86 -9.57
CA ILE A 146 8.52 -0.83 -10.54
C ILE A 146 8.40 0.53 -9.85
N PHE A 147 7.81 0.57 -8.66
CA PHE A 147 7.71 1.81 -7.87
C PHE A 147 9.09 2.39 -7.55
N ILE A 148 10.03 1.58 -7.04
CA ILE A 148 11.39 2.03 -6.71
C ILE A 148 12.11 2.56 -7.94
N ILE A 149 12.05 1.84 -9.06
CA ILE A 149 12.65 2.27 -10.33
C ILE A 149 12.06 3.63 -10.76
N PHE A 150 10.74 3.76 -10.71
CA PHE A 150 10.05 5.00 -11.05
C PHE A 150 10.50 6.18 -10.17
N ILE A 151 10.57 5.99 -8.85
CA ILE A 151 10.98 7.06 -7.92
C ILE A 151 12.44 7.45 -8.10
N PHE A 152 13.35 6.53 -8.38
CA PHE A 152 14.74 6.88 -8.64
C PHE A 152 14.93 7.64 -9.95
N ILE A 153 14.28 7.19 -11.04
CA ILE A 153 14.32 7.91 -12.31
C ILE A 153 13.74 9.32 -12.12
N ARG A 154 12.57 9.42 -11.50
CA ARG A 154 11.91 10.70 -11.28
C ARG A 154 12.74 11.61 -10.37
N GLY A 155 13.22 11.10 -9.25
CA GLY A 155 14.01 11.87 -8.28
C GLY A 155 15.26 12.45 -8.94
N TYR A 156 15.93 11.67 -9.80
CA TYR A 156 17.07 12.15 -10.57
C TYR A 156 16.75 13.33 -11.52
N PHE A 157 15.56 13.35 -12.14
CA PHE A 157 15.17 14.41 -13.08
C PHE A 157 14.48 15.62 -12.45
N SER A 158 13.88 15.46 -11.27
CA SER A 158 13.00 16.48 -10.65
C SER A 158 13.47 16.95 -9.28
N ASP A 159 14.53 16.36 -8.73
CA ASP A 159 15.00 16.53 -7.36
C ASP A 159 13.93 16.30 -6.28
N PHE A 160 12.79 15.71 -6.65
CA PHE A 160 11.71 15.37 -5.74
C PHE A 160 11.74 13.89 -5.39
N TYR A 161 12.01 13.60 -4.11
CA TYR A 161 11.86 12.29 -3.52
C TYR A 161 10.68 12.30 -2.53
N PRO A 162 9.73 11.36 -2.63
CA PRO A 162 8.55 11.31 -1.75
C PRO A 162 8.91 10.95 -0.31
N TYR A 163 10.09 10.38 -0.08
CA TYR A 163 10.54 9.89 1.21
C TYR A 163 12.00 10.30 1.48
N PRO A 164 12.32 10.83 2.68
CA PRO A 164 13.68 11.26 3.00
C PRO A 164 14.68 10.10 2.99
N PHE A 165 14.25 8.90 3.38
CA PHE A 165 15.08 7.70 3.34
C PHE A 165 15.39 7.18 1.92
N LEU A 166 14.80 7.77 0.88
CA LEU A 166 15.12 7.50 -0.53
C LEU A 166 15.82 8.69 -1.21
N ASN A 167 16.06 9.79 -0.50
CA ASN A 167 16.55 11.02 -1.10
C ASN A 167 18.06 10.94 -1.35
N ILE A 168 18.44 10.61 -2.59
CA ILE A 168 19.85 10.45 -2.99
C ILE A 168 20.65 11.74 -2.74
N SER A 169 20.04 12.91 -2.95
CA SER A 169 20.69 14.20 -2.79
C SER A 169 20.97 14.54 -1.32
N GLU A 170 20.18 14.02 -0.38
CA GLU A 170 20.36 14.26 1.06
C GLU A 170 21.21 13.20 1.75
N ILE A 171 20.93 11.91 1.51
CA ILE A 171 21.57 10.81 2.24
C ILE A 171 22.65 10.07 1.44
N GLY A 172 22.82 10.41 0.16
CA GLY A 172 23.77 9.77 -0.74
C GLY A 172 23.28 8.43 -1.30
N PHE A 173 23.88 8.01 -2.41
CA PHE A 173 23.50 6.79 -3.13
C PHE A 173 23.66 5.52 -2.29
N GLY A 174 24.76 5.39 -1.54
CA GLY A 174 25.03 4.22 -0.71
C GLY A 174 23.97 3.96 0.36
N ASN A 175 23.61 4.98 1.14
CA ASN A 175 22.56 4.86 2.17
C ASN A 175 21.18 4.64 1.55
N THR A 176 20.90 5.30 0.42
CA THR A 176 19.65 5.11 -0.33
C THR A 176 19.47 3.66 -0.77
N LEU A 177 20.53 3.03 -1.29
CA LEU A 177 20.51 1.61 -1.66
C LEU A 177 20.28 0.72 -0.44
N ILE A 178 20.98 0.96 0.68
CA ILE A 178 20.79 0.20 1.92
C ILE A 178 19.34 0.27 2.39
N ASN A 179 18.76 1.48 2.50
CA ASN A 179 17.38 1.69 2.92
C ASN A 179 16.39 0.96 2.00
N THR A 180 16.60 1.07 0.69
CA THR A 180 15.76 0.43 -0.31
C THR A 180 15.83 -1.10 -0.21
N THR A 181 17.03 -1.67 -0.05
CA THR A 181 17.23 -3.11 0.16
C THR A 181 16.56 -3.59 1.45
N LEU A 182 16.67 -2.85 2.55
CA LEU A 182 16.00 -3.19 3.82
C LEU A 182 14.48 -3.22 3.67
N ILE A 183 13.89 -2.26 2.96
CA ILE A 183 12.45 -2.24 2.68
C ILE A 183 12.04 -3.45 1.81
N LEU A 184 12.82 -3.80 0.79
CA LEU A 184 12.54 -4.97 -0.05
C LEU A 184 12.63 -6.28 0.75
N ILE A 185 13.62 -6.41 1.64
CA ILE A 185 13.73 -7.55 2.56
C ILE A 185 12.50 -7.60 3.47
N LEU A 186 12.07 -6.47 4.03
CA LEU A 186 10.89 -6.40 4.87
C LEU A 186 9.61 -6.82 4.12
N ILE A 187 9.45 -6.37 2.86
CA ILE A 187 8.34 -6.81 1.99
C ILE A 187 8.35 -8.33 1.85
N VAL A 188 9.48 -8.91 1.46
CA VAL A 188 9.59 -10.37 1.27
C VAL A 188 9.34 -11.13 2.57
N PHE A 189 9.83 -10.61 3.70
CA PHE A 189 9.62 -11.19 5.02
C PHE A 189 8.12 -11.22 5.38
N ILE A 190 7.43 -10.08 5.34
CA ILE A 190 6.00 -10.00 5.67
C ILE A 190 5.19 -10.86 4.70
N MET A 191 5.50 -10.80 3.41
CA MET A 191 4.84 -11.61 2.38
C MET A 191 4.97 -13.11 2.69
N SER A 192 6.16 -13.56 3.07
CA SER A 192 6.41 -14.96 3.45
C SER A 192 5.63 -15.34 4.70
N VAL A 193 5.64 -14.50 5.74
CA VAL A 193 4.89 -14.74 6.99
C VAL A 193 3.39 -14.86 6.72
N LEU A 194 2.79 -13.91 5.98
CA LEU A 194 1.37 -13.96 5.65
C LEU A 194 1.03 -15.19 4.80
N THR A 195 1.88 -15.53 3.83
CA THR A 195 1.68 -16.72 2.99
C THR A 195 1.69 -17.99 3.85
N LEU A 196 2.63 -18.13 4.80
CA LEU A 196 2.71 -19.28 5.70
C LEU A 196 1.51 -19.37 6.65
N ILE A 197 1.08 -18.24 7.24
CA ILE A 197 -0.13 -18.17 8.07
C ILE A 197 -1.35 -18.63 7.26
N GLY A 198 -1.47 -18.14 6.02
CA GLY A 198 -2.53 -18.51 5.11
C GLY A 198 -2.53 -20.00 4.77
N ILE A 199 -1.37 -20.61 4.48
CA ILE A 199 -1.27 -22.07 4.24
C ILE A 199 -1.74 -22.85 5.48
N LYS A 200 -1.24 -22.50 6.67
CA LYS A 200 -1.56 -23.21 7.93
C LYS A 200 -3.06 -23.15 8.25
N LYS A 201 -3.68 -21.97 8.11
CA LYS A 201 -5.11 -21.75 8.37
C LYS A 201 -6.02 -22.63 7.50
N ASN A 202 -5.59 -22.95 6.29
CA ASN A 202 -6.39 -23.75 5.38
C ASN A 202 -6.22 -25.25 5.62
N ASN A 203 -5.02 -25.69 5.99
CA ASN A 203 -4.79 -27.09 6.36
C ASN A 203 -5.58 -27.50 7.62
N SER A 204 -5.78 -26.59 8.58
CA SER A 204 -6.58 -26.86 9.79
C SER A 204 -8.10 -26.91 9.54
N LYS A 205 -8.59 -26.49 8.36
CA LYS A 205 -10.01 -26.58 8.00
C LYS A 205 -10.35 -27.88 7.26
N THR A 206 -9.33 -28.58 6.78
CA THR A 206 -9.46 -29.83 6.00
C THR A 206 -9.24 -31.09 6.83
N THR A 207 -8.86 -30.94 8.10
CA THR A 207 -8.72 -32.01 9.11
C THR A 207 -9.85 -31.94 10.10
#